data_AF-A0A835ZFP1-F1
#
_entry.id   AF-A0A835ZFP1-F1
#
_cell.length_a   1.000
_cell.length_b   1.000
_cell.length_c   1.000
_cell.angle_alpha   90.00
_cell.angle_beta   90.00
_cell.angle_gamma   90.00
#
_symmetry.space_group_name_H-M   'P 1'
#
loop_
_entity.id
_entity.type
_entity.pdbx_description
1 polymer ?
#
loop_
_entity_poly.entity_id
_entity_poly.type
_entity_poly.pdbx_seq_one_letter_code
_entity_poly.pdbx_strand_id
1 'polypeptide(L)'
;MHTYIPQVFRQLRAEYYRLADAGIAGDALVTQMQQAYADFVAATVAPPPPPAQQQQQRTEGAWRCPTVRFGRTGLDMPVITCGGMRQQLTWRPEAGTTLADIPEENQKNFEAIVDRAMALGINHFETAVGYGTSQLQFGPCLKKYGRDSFILQTKIGPKADAAEFRAVLENSFTQLQVEYLDLFAFHGINKPEMLEWTLRPGGCMEIVEEYRRAGKIRWVGFSTHAHTDLIVKCCETGRFDYVNLHYHFVGSYTASGTWQGPLAEPRGGSMMAPSGNHAALLAAAKQDMGVFIISPNDKGGHLWKPSRVLVDACRPHGITPVALNALWLWSHQRSEAAVHTLVVGAARPSDFDEMVAAAKALPRAQELLPPIEAHLRKLMLDALGQEWVDSWWQGLPGAYDTPTGVFVPHIVWLHNLVKAWGMWDFARARYKGLEGNAKNWKADATEEANLASMNSYVPGMPAAPGVDVSPYLDASPHKARILEVLAEAHEWLSDAGEAVITPQLEECGWLSSYSLQPQWPWPEKAMH
;
A
#
# COMPACT_ATOMS: atom_id res chain seq x y z
N MET A 1 -1.07 30.56 -9.44
CA MET A 1 -0.87 29.12 -9.71
C MET A 1 -2.13 28.26 -9.65
N HIS A 2 -3.03 28.41 -8.66
CA HIS A 2 -4.16 27.47 -8.45
C HIS A 2 -5.15 27.25 -9.62
N THR A 3 -5.25 28.16 -10.58
CA THR A 3 -6.11 28.01 -11.78
C THR A 3 -5.42 27.29 -12.95
N TYR A 4 -4.09 27.28 -12.99
CA TYR A 4 -3.31 26.92 -14.19
C TYR A 4 -3.28 25.41 -14.43
N ILE A 5 -2.81 24.63 -13.44
CA ILE A 5 -2.68 23.17 -13.52
C ILE A 5 -4.03 22.47 -13.81
N PRO A 6 -5.16 22.83 -13.15
CA PRO A 6 -6.46 22.26 -13.48
C PRO A 6 -6.95 22.56 -14.91
N GLN A 7 -6.42 23.60 -15.57
CA GLN A 7 -6.77 23.94 -16.94
C GLN A 7 -6.06 23.02 -17.94
N VAL A 8 -4.76 22.76 -17.72
CA VAL A 8 -3.95 21.81 -18.50
C VAL A 8 -4.58 20.42 -18.53
N PHE A 9 -4.87 19.86 -17.34
CA PHE A 9 -5.46 18.53 -17.25
C PHE A 9 -6.86 18.45 -17.87
N ARG A 10 -7.66 19.52 -17.84
CA ARG A 10 -8.97 19.54 -18.53
C ARG A 10 -8.82 19.60 -20.05
N GLN A 11 -7.86 20.36 -20.57
CA GLN A 11 -7.61 20.47 -22.01
C GLN A 11 -7.01 19.18 -22.57
N LEU A 12 -5.97 18.62 -21.96
CA LEU A 12 -5.38 17.34 -22.37
C LEU A 12 -6.38 16.18 -22.24
N ARG A 13 -7.24 16.18 -21.21
CA ARG A 13 -8.31 15.18 -21.06
C ARG A 13 -9.39 15.33 -22.13
N ALA A 14 -9.78 16.55 -22.48
CA ALA A 14 -10.72 16.80 -23.58
C ALA A 14 -10.13 16.38 -24.94
N GLU A 15 -8.85 16.65 -25.18
CA GLU A 15 -8.15 16.26 -26.39
C GLU A 15 -7.97 14.74 -26.48
N TYR A 16 -7.62 14.07 -25.38
CA TYR A 16 -7.61 12.61 -25.29
C TYR A 16 -8.96 12.00 -25.67
N TYR A 17 -10.07 12.55 -25.16
CA TYR A 17 -11.41 12.08 -25.53
C TYR A 17 -11.74 12.37 -26.99
N ARG A 18 -11.40 13.56 -27.52
CA ARG A 18 -11.59 13.89 -28.95
C ARG A 18 -10.84 12.94 -29.87
N LEU A 19 -9.61 12.55 -29.51
CA LEU A 19 -8.80 11.59 -30.26
C LEU A 19 -9.37 10.17 -30.17
N ALA A 20 -9.80 9.74 -28.97
CA ALA A 20 -10.41 8.43 -28.75
C ALA A 20 -11.76 8.28 -29.49
N ASP A 21 -12.62 9.31 -29.48
CA ASP A 21 -13.89 9.36 -30.20
C ASP A 21 -13.68 9.36 -31.74
N ALA A 22 -12.53 9.85 -32.20
CA ALA A 22 -12.08 9.75 -33.59
C ALA A 22 -11.44 8.38 -33.95
N GLY A 23 -11.44 7.42 -33.02
CA GLY A 23 -10.89 6.07 -33.23
C GLY A 23 -9.36 5.98 -33.19
N ILE A 24 -8.67 7.02 -32.71
CA ILE A 24 -7.20 7.04 -32.64
C ILE A 24 -6.76 6.31 -31.36
N ALA A 25 -5.94 5.28 -31.51
CA ALA A 25 -5.47 4.39 -30.45
C ALA A 25 -3.98 4.03 -30.62
N GLY A 26 -3.42 3.30 -29.65
CA GLY A 26 -2.02 2.84 -29.67
C GLY A 26 -1.01 3.98 -29.76
N ASP A 27 0.11 3.72 -30.43
CA ASP A 27 1.21 4.70 -30.59
C ASP A 27 0.74 6.01 -31.23
N ALA A 28 -0.21 5.96 -32.17
CA ALA A 28 -0.76 7.16 -32.81
C ALA A 28 -1.47 8.10 -31.83
N LEU A 29 -2.10 7.54 -30.78
CA LEU A 29 -2.70 8.32 -29.68
C LEU A 29 -1.60 8.86 -28.75
N VAL A 30 -0.58 8.07 -28.44
CA VAL A 30 0.54 8.48 -27.60
C VAL A 30 1.30 9.64 -28.22
N THR A 31 1.67 9.55 -29.51
CA THR A 31 2.37 10.61 -30.25
C THR A 31 1.54 11.89 -30.33
N GLN A 32 0.23 11.80 -30.59
CA GLN A 32 -0.63 13.00 -30.66
C GLN A 32 -0.85 13.63 -29.29
N MET A 33 -0.97 12.84 -28.22
CA MET A 33 -1.02 13.35 -26.84
C MET A 33 0.31 13.99 -26.40
N GLN A 34 1.45 13.45 -26.83
CA GLN A 34 2.77 14.04 -26.61
C GLN A 34 2.92 15.37 -27.37
N GLN A 35 2.45 15.45 -28.61
CA GLN A 35 2.46 16.70 -29.37
C GLN A 35 1.55 17.76 -28.75
N ALA A 36 0.31 17.40 -28.39
CA ALA A 36 -0.62 18.31 -27.71
C ALA A 36 -0.07 18.83 -26.37
N TYR A 37 0.70 18.01 -25.64
CA TYR A 37 1.44 18.43 -24.46
C TYR A 37 2.61 19.38 -24.80
N ALA A 38 3.39 19.08 -25.83
CA ALA A 38 4.51 19.93 -26.26
C ALA A 38 4.04 21.31 -26.75
N ASP A 39 2.97 21.37 -27.54
CA ASP A 39 2.37 22.62 -28.03
C ASP A 39 1.82 23.46 -26.87
N PHE A 40 1.20 22.81 -25.88
CA PHE A 40 0.75 23.47 -24.65
C PHE A 40 1.93 24.05 -23.85
N VAL A 41 3.02 23.30 -23.68
CA VAL A 41 4.23 23.75 -22.98
C VAL A 41 4.89 24.91 -23.74
N ALA A 42 4.98 24.86 -25.06
CA ALA A 42 5.52 25.94 -25.88
C ALA A 42 4.72 27.25 -25.75
N ALA A 43 3.38 27.15 -25.66
CA ALA A 43 2.50 28.31 -25.48
C ALA A 43 2.54 28.93 -24.07
N THR A 44 3.25 28.33 -23.11
CA THR A 44 3.17 28.69 -21.68
C THR A 44 4.49 29.13 -21.03
N VAL A 45 5.57 29.29 -21.80
CA VAL A 45 6.89 29.70 -21.29
C VAL A 45 6.99 31.21 -21.03
N ALA A 46 6.45 31.64 -19.88
CA ALA A 46 6.90 32.86 -19.20
C ALA A 46 6.93 32.60 -17.67
N PRO A 47 8.08 32.70 -16.99
CA PRO A 47 8.16 32.37 -15.57
C PRO A 47 7.46 33.45 -14.72
N PRO A 48 6.62 33.07 -13.73
CA PRO A 48 6.02 34.02 -12.81
C PRO A 48 7.06 34.54 -11.81
N PRO A 49 6.93 35.79 -11.31
CA PRO A 49 7.80 36.32 -10.26
C PRO A 49 7.61 35.56 -8.93
N PRO A 50 8.63 35.54 -8.05
CA PRO A 50 8.55 34.85 -6.77
C PRO A 50 7.47 35.44 -5.86
N PRO A 51 6.75 34.61 -5.07
CA PRO A 51 5.68 35.10 -4.22
C PRO A 51 6.22 35.94 -3.05
N ALA A 52 5.71 37.17 -2.93
CA ALA A 52 5.87 37.95 -1.71
C ALA A 52 5.17 37.24 -0.54
N GLN A 53 5.68 37.43 0.68
CA GLN A 53 5.13 36.85 1.91
C GLN A 53 3.65 37.26 2.10
N GLN A 54 2.73 36.36 1.78
CA GLN A 54 1.31 36.56 2.06
C GLN A 54 0.90 35.77 3.29
N GLN A 55 0.46 36.50 4.31
CA GLN A 55 -0.20 35.93 5.49
C GLN A 55 -1.43 35.12 5.05
N GLN A 56 -1.67 34.00 5.73
CA GLN A 56 -2.76 33.08 5.42
C GLN A 56 -4.14 33.73 5.59
N GLN A 57 -4.70 34.26 4.50
CA GLN A 57 -6.15 34.50 4.43
C GLN A 57 -6.85 33.15 4.29
N ARG A 58 -7.56 32.74 5.35
CA ARG A 58 -8.41 31.55 5.31
C ARG A 58 -9.56 31.81 4.35
N THR A 59 -9.59 31.11 3.22
CA THR A 59 -10.75 31.10 2.33
C THR A 59 -11.83 30.18 2.89
N GLU A 60 -12.91 30.78 3.39
CA GLU A 60 -14.14 30.04 3.70
C GLU A 60 -14.67 29.36 2.42
N GLY A 61 -15.12 28.10 2.54
CA GLY A 61 -15.67 27.32 1.42
C GLY A 61 -14.70 26.38 0.68
N ALA A 62 -13.40 26.35 1.01
CA ALA A 62 -12.49 25.33 0.48
C ALA A 62 -12.73 23.96 1.16
N TRP A 63 -12.82 22.88 0.36
CA TRP A 63 -12.96 21.50 0.87
C TRP A 63 -11.79 21.11 1.78
N ARG A 64 -12.08 20.40 2.86
CA ARG A 64 -11.10 19.78 3.75
C ARG A 64 -11.40 18.29 3.93
N CYS A 65 -10.34 17.53 4.21
CA CYS A 65 -10.38 16.11 4.50
C CYS A 65 -11.30 15.84 5.70
N PRO A 66 -12.31 14.97 5.58
CA PRO A 66 -13.10 14.50 6.72
C PRO A 66 -12.22 13.81 7.76
N THR A 67 -12.60 13.92 9.03
CA THR A 67 -11.98 13.20 10.15
C THR A 67 -12.90 12.12 10.70
N VAL A 68 -12.32 11.15 11.42
CA VAL A 68 -13.02 10.09 12.15
C VAL A 68 -12.32 9.83 13.48
N ARG A 69 -13.09 9.47 14.53
CA ARG A 69 -12.52 9.09 15.84
C ARG A 69 -11.63 7.87 15.68
N PHE A 70 -10.34 7.98 15.99
CA PHE A 70 -9.37 6.90 15.80
C PHE A 70 -9.35 5.91 16.97
N GLY A 71 -10.38 5.07 17.04
CA GLY A 71 -10.57 4.10 18.13
C GLY A 71 -10.55 4.77 19.52
N ARG A 72 -9.86 4.11 20.46
CA ARG A 72 -9.67 4.49 21.87
C ARG A 72 -8.76 5.71 22.05
N THR A 73 -8.00 6.09 21.02
CA THR A 73 -7.14 7.29 21.08
C THR A 73 -7.95 8.58 21.11
N GLY A 74 -9.21 8.53 20.65
CA GLY A 74 -10.09 9.70 20.56
C GLY A 74 -9.65 10.77 19.56
N LEU A 75 -8.54 10.57 18.82
CA LEU A 75 -8.02 11.55 17.86
C LEU A 75 -8.99 11.73 16.68
N ASP A 76 -9.20 12.98 16.27
CA ASP A 76 -9.84 13.33 14.99
C ASP A 76 -8.88 13.06 13.84
N MET A 77 -8.77 11.78 13.46
CA MET A 77 -7.86 11.32 12.42
C MET A 77 -8.44 11.64 11.04
N PRO A 78 -7.74 12.37 10.16
CA PRO A 78 -8.20 12.56 8.78
C PRO A 78 -8.27 11.21 8.06
N VAL A 79 -9.31 11.00 7.24
CA VAL A 79 -9.52 9.71 6.53
C VAL A 79 -8.44 9.40 5.47
N ILE A 80 -7.61 10.39 5.14
CA ILE A 80 -6.41 10.31 4.31
C ILE A 80 -5.21 10.82 5.13
N THR A 81 -4.03 10.20 5.01
CA THR A 81 -2.79 10.66 5.67
C THR A 81 -1.64 10.91 4.68
N CYS A 82 -0.62 11.67 5.13
CA CYS A 82 0.60 11.93 4.38
C CYS A 82 1.71 10.97 4.80
N GLY A 83 2.05 10.01 3.92
CA GLY A 83 3.07 8.99 4.13
C GLY A 83 4.46 9.41 3.69
N GLY A 84 5.40 9.51 4.64
CA GLY A 84 6.76 10.02 4.44
C GLY A 84 7.74 9.14 3.66
N MET A 85 7.31 7.98 3.17
CA MET A 85 8.18 6.93 2.62
C MET A 85 8.72 7.25 1.22
N ARG A 86 7.93 7.91 0.34
CA ARG A 86 8.31 8.17 -1.08
C ARG A 86 8.92 9.57 -1.32
N GLN A 87 8.78 10.50 -0.37
CA GLN A 87 9.27 11.88 -0.48
C GLN A 87 10.72 12.12 0.02
N GLN A 88 11.35 11.10 0.60
CA GLN A 88 12.71 11.15 1.16
C GLN A 88 13.83 11.21 0.10
N LEU A 89 15.02 11.70 0.51
CA LEU A 89 16.20 11.77 -0.36
C LEU A 89 16.91 10.42 -0.54
N THR A 90 17.38 9.80 0.55
CA THR A 90 18.00 8.47 0.54
C THR A 90 17.46 7.57 1.66
N TRP A 91 17.28 6.28 1.34
CA TRP A 91 16.96 5.21 2.28
C TRP A 91 18.11 4.88 3.24
N ARG A 92 19.35 5.10 2.77
CA ARG A 92 20.59 4.86 3.51
C ARG A 92 21.34 6.19 3.66
N PRO A 93 20.94 7.07 4.58
CA PRO A 93 21.76 8.22 4.94
C PRO A 93 23.07 7.75 5.55
N GLU A 94 24.16 8.45 5.25
CA GLU A 94 25.44 8.23 5.92
C GLU A 94 25.37 8.69 7.39
N ALA A 95 26.22 8.14 8.24
CA ALA A 95 26.26 8.53 9.65
C ALA A 95 26.63 10.02 9.77
N GLY A 96 25.76 10.79 10.43
CA GLY A 96 25.92 12.24 10.54
C GLY A 96 25.24 13.07 9.46
N THR A 97 24.50 12.46 8.51
CA THR A 97 23.68 13.20 7.52
C THR A 97 22.82 14.27 8.19
N THR A 98 22.92 15.50 7.70
CA THR A 98 22.21 16.69 8.18
C THR A 98 21.30 17.28 7.11
N LEU A 99 20.50 18.29 7.48
CA LEU A 99 19.64 19.00 6.52
C LEU A 99 20.45 19.72 5.43
N ALA A 100 21.71 20.08 5.70
CA ALA A 100 22.59 20.73 4.72
C ALA A 100 23.00 19.80 3.58
N ASP A 101 22.94 18.49 3.80
CA ASP A 101 23.24 17.45 2.80
C ASP A 101 22.02 17.12 1.91
N ILE A 102 20.86 17.70 2.22
CA ILE A 102 19.64 17.56 1.42
C ILE A 102 19.61 18.65 0.32
N PRO A 103 19.56 18.29 -0.97
CA PRO A 103 19.47 19.28 -2.04
C PRO A 103 18.22 20.16 -1.90
N GLU A 104 18.37 21.46 -2.15
CA GLU A 104 17.34 22.47 -1.91
C GLU A 104 16.02 22.15 -2.65
N GLU A 105 16.09 21.61 -3.88
CA GLU A 105 14.92 21.19 -4.66
C GLU A 105 14.17 20.02 -3.99
N ASN A 106 14.88 19.02 -3.46
CA ASN A 106 14.27 17.91 -2.74
C ASN A 106 13.52 18.41 -1.50
N GLN A 107 14.11 19.35 -0.75
CA GLN A 107 13.47 19.90 0.43
C GLN A 107 12.28 20.81 0.09
N LYS A 108 12.38 21.63 -0.98
CA LYS A 108 11.26 22.43 -1.50
C LYS A 108 10.08 21.57 -1.95
N ASN A 109 10.33 20.43 -2.62
CA ASN A 109 9.28 19.50 -2.99
C ASN A 109 8.64 18.84 -1.75
N PHE A 110 9.44 18.42 -0.76
CA PHE A 110 8.94 17.89 0.51
C PHE A 110 8.03 18.91 1.23
N GLU A 111 8.47 20.17 1.31
CA GLU A 111 7.70 21.27 1.89
C GLU A 111 6.39 21.50 1.13
N ALA A 112 6.41 21.48 -0.21
CA ALA A 112 5.22 21.63 -1.04
C ALA A 112 4.19 20.49 -0.82
N ILE A 113 4.65 19.27 -0.52
CA ILE A 113 3.77 18.14 -0.18
C ILE A 113 3.11 18.37 1.18
N VAL A 114 3.88 18.78 2.19
CA VAL A 114 3.35 19.11 3.53
C VAL A 114 2.35 20.26 3.46
N ASP A 115 2.66 21.31 2.70
CA ASP A 115 1.78 22.46 2.51
C ASP A 115 0.48 22.09 1.79
N ARG A 116 0.56 21.23 0.78
CA ARG A 116 -0.62 20.69 0.09
C ARG A 116 -1.49 19.86 1.03
N ALA A 117 -0.88 19.03 1.88
CA ALA A 117 -1.58 18.23 2.86
C ALA A 117 -2.32 19.14 3.88
N MET A 118 -1.62 20.11 4.50
CA MET A 118 -2.23 21.06 5.43
C MET A 118 -3.35 21.92 4.80
N ALA A 119 -3.15 22.37 3.56
CA ALA A 119 -4.18 23.09 2.81
C ALA A 119 -5.45 22.25 2.60
N LEU A 120 -5.29 20.95 2.34
CA LEU A 120 -6.39 19.98 2.19
C LEU A 120 -6.97 19.50 3.53
N GLY A 121 -6.41 19.87 4.68
CA GLY A 121 -6.81 19.31 5.99
C GLY A 121 -6.33 17.88 6.23
N ILE A 122 -5.37 17.39 5.42
CA ILE A 122 -4.64 16.15 5.65
C ILE A 122 -3.53 16.49 6.66
N ASN A 123 -3.84 16.42 7.95
CA ASN A 123 -2.96 16.86 9.03
C ASN A 123 -2.34 15.71 9.84
N HIS A 124 -2.44 14.46 9.38
CA HIS A 124 -1.64 13.36 9.92
C HIS A 124 -0.45 13.09 9.00
N PHE A 125 0.76 13.23 9.57
CA PHE A 125 2.03 12.94 8.92
C PHE A 125 2.68 11.72 9.56
N GLU A 126 3.01 10.71 8.76
CA GLU A 126 3.77 9.57 9.24
C GLU A 126 5.17 9.46 8.62
N THR A 127 6.12 9.05 9.45
CA THR A 127 7.47 8.68 9.05
C THR A 127 7.94 7.43 9.81
N ALA A 128 9.20 7.04 9.65
CA ALA A 128 9.86 5.98 10.39
C ALA A 128 11.38 6.12 10.26
N VAL A 129 12.13 5.54 11.19
CA VAL A 129 13.60 5.39 11.07
C VAL A 129 13.96 4.60 9.80
N GLY A 130 13.12 3.63 9.42
CA GLY A 130 13.28 2.85 8.19
C GLY A 130 12.98 3.61 6.88
N TYR A 131 12.54 4.87 6.93
CA TYR A 131 12.29 5.71 5.74
C TYR A 131 13.46 6.67 5.47
N GLY A 132 14.67 6.30 5.90
CA GLY A 132 15.91 7.04 5.67
C GLY A 132 15.83 8.49 6.15
N THR A 133 16.14 9.43 5.25
CA THR A 133 16.11 10.89 5.55
C THR A 133 14.74 11.50 5.89
N SER A 134 13.64 10.73 5.84
CA SER A 134 12.27 11.24 6.04
C SER A 134 12.07 12.01 7.37
N GLN A 135 12.62 11.53 8.49
CA GLN A 135 12.49 12.22 9.80
C GLN A 135 13.18 13.59 9.80
N LEU A 136 14.42 13.64 9.28
CA LEU A 136 15.24 14.85 9.17
C LEU A 136 14.55 15.94 8.34
N GLN A 137 13.86 15.55 7.27
CA GLN A 137 13.18 16.47 6.35
C GLN A 137 11.82 16.95 6.87
N PHE A 138 11.09 16.12 7.64
CA PHE A 138 9.79 16.47 8.21
C PHE A 138 9.86 17.58 9.25
N GLY A 139 10.81 17.51 10.18
CA GLY A 139 10.92 18.45 11.30
C GLY A 139 10.89 19.92 10.85
N PRO A 140 11.81 20.34 9.97
CA PRO A 140 11.83 21.70 9.39
C PRO A 140 10.53 22.10 8.69
N CYS A 141 9.92 21.20 7.90
CA CYS A 141 8.67 21.51 7.18
C CYS A 141 7.49 21.76 8.12
N LEU A 142 7.45 21.06 9.26
CA LEU A 142 6.36 21.15 10.22
C LEU A 142 6.50 22.33 11.20
N LYS A 143 7.72 22.86 11.43
CA LYS A 143 7.98 23.98 12.36
C LYS A 143 7.18 25.26 12.08
N LYS A 144 6.81 25.53 10.83
CA LYS A 144 6.00 26.71 10.46
C LYS A 144 4.51 26.55 10.79
N TYR A 145 4.09 25.36 11.22
CA TYR A 145 2.76 25.05 11.71
C TYR A 145 2.79 24.91 13.24
N GLY A 146 1.75 25.41 13.93
CA GLY A 146 1.63 25.20 15.37
C GLY A 146 1.53 23.71 15.69
N ARG A 147 2.24 23.23 16.73
CA ARG A 147 2.40 21.78 16.99
C ARG A 147 1.07 21.04 17.15
N ASP A 148 0.06 21.68 17.73
CA ASP A 148 -1.27 21.09 17.94
C ASP A 148 -2.18 21.12 16.70
N SER A 149 -1.70 21.64 15.56
CA SER A 149 -2.46 21.65 14.28
C SER A 149 -2.32 20.36 13.47
N PHE A 150 -1.40 19.46 13.85
CA PHE A 150 -1.11 18.22 13.15
C PHE A 150 -0.86 17.05 14.11
N ILE A 151 -1.16 15.84 13.62
CA ILE A 151 -0.81 14.56 14.25
C ILE A 151 0.53 14.12 13.63
N LEU A 152 1.54 13.84 14.45
CA LEU A 152 2.82 13.31 13.99
C LEU A 152 3.06 11.89 14.50
N GLN A 153 3.36 10.98 13.56
CA GLN A 153 3.72 9.59 13.82
C GLN A 153 5.14 9.26 13.37
N THR A 154 5.90 8.55 14.21
CA THR A 154 7.12 7.83 13.78
C THR A 154 7.08 6.35 14.18
N LYS A 155 7.93 5.55 13.54
CA LYS A 155 8.07 4.11 13.81
C LYS A 155 9.52 3.69 14.01
N ILE A 156 9.77 2.81 14.97
CA ILE A 156 11.08 2.24 15.30
C ILE A 156 10.95 0.73 15.45
N GLY A 157 11.82 -0.04 14.80
CA GLY A 157 11.80 -1.50 14.89
C GLY A 157 12.15 -1.98 16.31
N PRO A 158 11.46 -3.01 16.85
CA PRO A 158 11.88 -3.66 18.09
C PRO A 158 13.33 -4.17 18.00
N LYS A 159 14.04 -4.15 19.12
CA LYS A 159 15.43 -4.62 19.23
C LYS A 159 15.58 -5.55 20.42
N ALA A 160 16.47 -6.53 20.29
CA ALA A 160 16.82 -7.40 21.41
C ALA A 160 17.45 -6.59 22.57
N ASP A 161 18.35 -5.66 22.26
CA ASP A 161 18.86 -4.71 23.24
C ASP A 161 17.93 -3.49 23.37
N ALA A 162 17.38 -3.30 24.57
CA ALA A 162 16.54 -2.18 24.91
C ALA A 162 17.33 -0.85 24.99
N ALA A 163 18.63 -0.88 25.33
CA ALA A 163 19.49 0.31 25.33
C ALA A 163 19.70 0.85 23.91
N GLU A 164 19.95 -0.02 22.93
CA GLU A 164 19.96 0.37 21.52
C GLU A 164 18.63 0.96 21.06
N PHE A 165 17.49 0.39 21.49
CA PHE A 165 16.16 0.92 21.16
C PHE A 165 15.97 2.33 21.73
N ARG A 166 16.39 2.58 22.98
CA ARG A 166 16.37 3.91 23.60
C ARG A 166 17.19 4.93 22.79
N ALA A 167 18.42 4.59 22.41
CA ALA A 167 19.28 5.49 21.63
C ALA A 167 18.65 5.87 20.27
N VAL A 168 17.99 4.92 19.60
CA VAL A 168 17.28 5.17 18.33
C VAL A 168 16.00 6.01 18.54
N LEU A 169 15.31 5.83 19.67
CA LEU A 169 14.17 6.67 20.07
C LEU A 169 14.60 8.11 20.35
N GLU A 170 15.68 8.30 21.11
CA GLU A 170 16.26 9.62 21.41
C GLU A 170 16.70 10.34 20.14
N ASN A 171 17.41 9.66 19.24
CA ASN A 171 17.74 10.22 17.94
C ASN A 171 16.49 10.58 17.11
N SER A 172 15.39 9.81 17.20
CA SER A 172 14.15 10.14 16.49
C SER A 172 13.54 11.49 16.92
N PHE A 173 13.59 11.83 18.21
CA PHE A 173 13.18 13.15 18.69
C PHE A 173 14.12 14.26 18.19
N THR A 174 15.44 14.01 18.20
CA THR A 174 16.46 14.96 17.67
C THR A 174 16.26 15.24 16.17
N GLN A 175 16.07 14.20 15.36
CA GLN A 175 15.87 14.33 13.90
C GLN A 175 14.58 15.07 13.55
N LEU A 176 13.48 14.73 14.24
CA LEU A 176 12.17 15.39 14.05
C LEU A 176 12.08 16.78 14.66
N GLN A 177 12.96 17.11 15.62
CA GLN A 177 12.99 18.41 16.31
C GLN A 177 11.65 18.75 16.98
N VAL A 178 11.04 17.76 17.64
CA VAL A 178 9.76 17.86 18.35
C VAL A 178 9.90 17.52 19.83
N GLU A 179 9.03 18.08 20.67
CA GLU A 179 8.96 17.79 22.11
C GLU A 179 8.12 16.53 22.40
N TYR A 180 7.09 16.28 21.58
CA TYR A 180 6.20 15.13 21.71
C TYR A 180 5.75 14.56 20.35
N LEU A 181 5.44 13.26 20.36
CA LEU A 181 4.79 12.50 19.28
C LEU A 181 3.34 12.21 19.66
N ASP A 182 2.41 12.34 18.72
CA ASP A 182 1.02 11.91 18.94
C ASP A 182 0.91 10.40 18.89
N LEU A 183 1.58 9.81 17.90
CA LEU A 183 1.55 8.39 17.62
C LEU A 183 2.99 7.85 17.55
N PHE A 184 3.29 6.81 18.31
CA PHE A 184 4.52 6.02 18.17
C PHE A 184 4.16 4.59 17.79
N ALA A 185 4.84 3.99 16.80
CA ALA A 185 4.61 2.59 16.45
C ALA A 185 5.89 1.74 16.52
N PHE A 186 5.76 0.52 17.01
CA PHE A 186 6.76 -0.51 16.78
C PHE A 186 6.76 -0.90 15.29
N HIS A 187 7.90 -0.77 14.62
CA HIS A 187 8.00 -0.93 13.17
C HIS A 187 8.18 -2.41 12.80
N GLY A 188 7.21 -2.97 12.07
CA GLY A 188 7.31 -4.30 11.49
C GLY A 188 7.42 -5.42 12.53
N ILE A 189 6.47 -5.53 13.46
CA ILE A 189 6.32 -6.75 14.29
C ILE A 189 5.88 -7.88 13.36
N ASN A 190 6.85 -8.51 12.71
CA ASN A 190 6.67 -9.46 11.61
C ASN A 190 6.93 -10.92 12.03
N LYS A 191 7.65 -11.11 13.15
CA LYS A 191 8.01 -12.42 13.71
C LYS A 191 7.74 -12.46 15.23
N PRO A 192 7.47 -13.63 15.84
CA PRO A 192 7.18 -13.73 17.27
C PRO A 192 8.26 -13.13 18.17
N GLU A 193 9.53 -13.22 17.79
CA GLU A 193 10.67 -12.70 18.56
C GLU A 193 10.63 -11.17 18.67
N MET A 194 10.09 -10.48 17.66
CA MET A 194 9.95 -9.02 17.68
C MET A 194 8.85 -8.58 18.66
N LEU A 195 7.80 -9.39 18.82
CA LEU A 195 6.78 -9.16 19.84
C LEU A 195 7.35 -9.42 21.25
N GLU A 196 8.15 -10.47 21.40
CA GLU A 196 8.84 -10.80 22.65
C GLU A 196 9.83 -9.70 23.08
N TRP A 197 10.68 -9.20 22.16
CA TRP A 197 11.57 -8.06 22.41
C TRP A 197 10.80 -6.78 22.79
N THR A 198 9.58 -6.63 22.28
CA THR A 198 8.71 -5.50 22.61
C THR A 198 8.15 -5.62 24.02
N LEU A 199 7.58 -6.78 24.40
CA LEU A 199 6.69 -6.90 25.57
C LEU A 199 7.30 -7.56 26.82
N ARG A 200 8.44 -8.22 26.72
CA ARG A 200 9.11 -8.84 27.88
C ARG A 200 9.52 -7.81 28.94
N PRO A 201 9.73 -8.23 30.21
CA PRO A 201 10.29 -7.36 31.25
C PRO A 201 11.63 -6.74 30.81
N GLY A 202 11.79 -5.43 31.00
CA GLY A 202 12.94 -4.67 30.50
C GLY A 202 12.98 -4.51 28.96
N GLY A 203 11.93 -4.90 28.24
CA GLY A 203 11.82 -4.80 26.79
C GLY A 203 11.47 -3.40 26.29
N CYS A 204 11.35 -3.26 24.96
CA CYS A 204 11.21 -1.93 24.33
C CYS A 204 9.94 -1.16 24.78
N MET A 205 8.86 -1.86 25.16
CA MET A 205 7.61 -1.24 25.63
C MET A 205 7.79 -0.47 26.95
N GLU A 206 8.65 -0.91 27.87
CA GLU A 206 8.86 -0.21 29.13
C GLU A 206 9.51 1.17 28.93
N ILE A 207 10.38 1.28 27.92
CA ILE A 207 10.98 2.55 27.48
C ILE A 207 9.91 3.46 26.87
N VAL A 208 9.06 2.93 25.99
CA VAL A 208 7.96 3.72 25.40
C VAL A 208 6.98 4.22 26.47
N GLU A 209 6.67 3.39 27.48
CA GLU A 209 5.81 3.79 28.60
C GLU A 209 6.48 4.82 29.54
N GLU A 210 7.82 4.84 29.66
CA GLU A 210 8.53 5.96 30.31
C GLU A 210 8.32 7.27 29.54
N TYR A 211 8.46 7.24 28.21
CA TYR A 211 8.23 8.39 27.35
C TYR A 211 6.74 8.83 27.36
N ARG A 212 5.81 7.88 27.52
CA ARG A 212 4.38 8.15 27.71
C ARG A 212 4.11 8.85 29.04
N ARG A 213 4.66 8.33 30.14
CA ARG A 213 4.59 8.98 31.48
C ARG A 213 5.22 10.37 31.49
N ALA A 214 6.26 10.60 30.68
CA ALA A 214 6.90 11.90 30.50
C ALA A 214 6.17 12.83 29.50
N GLY A 215 5.01 12.44 28.95
CA GLY A 215 4.23 13.24 28.00
C GLY A 215 4.81 13.36 26.60
N LYS A 216 5.92 12.66 26.29
CA LYS A 216 6.63 12.71 25.00
C LYS A 216 6.00 11.82 23.93
N ILE A 217 5.20 10.83 24.31
CA ILE A 217 4.44 9.96 23.41
C ILE A 217 3.00 9.91 23.94
N ARG A 218 1.98 10.17 23.11
CA ARG A 218 0.58 10.10 23.55
C ARG A 218 0.01 8.68 23.42
N TRP A 219 0.13 8.08 22.23
CA TRP A 219 -0.43 6.76 21.91
C TRP A 219 0.59 5.82 21.28
N VAL A 220 0.46 4.53 21.57
CA VAL A 220 1.41 3.49 21.21
C VAL A 220 0.73 2.46 20.31
N GLY A 221 1.33 2.14 19.16
CA GLY A 221 0.79 1.18 18.20
C GLY A 221 1.86 0.25 17.67
N PHE A 222 1.50 -0.50 16.63
CA PHE A 222 2.45 -1.29 15.87
C PHE A 222 2.11 -1.30 14.38
N SER A 223 3.10 -1.62 13.56
CA SER A 223 2.96 -1.85 12.13
C SER A 223 3.48 -3.23 11.80
N THR A 224 2.93 -3.87 10.76
CA THR A 224 3.19 -5.30 10.54
C THR A 224 2.93 -5.74 9.10
N HIS A 225 3.65 -6.79 8.72
CA HIS A 225 3.42 -7.64 7.55
C HIS A 225 3.39 -9.12 7.94
N ALA A 226 3.18 -9.42 9.24
CA ALA A 226 3.17 -10.78 9.77
C ALA A 226 2.04 -11.64 9.20
N HIS A 227 2.08 -12.93 9.54
CA HIS A 227 0.90 -13.77 9.46
C HIS A 227 -0.21 -13.26 10.39
N THR A 228 -1.47 -13.39 9.95
CA THR A 228 -2.67 -12.87 10.65
C THR A 228 -2.69 -13.22 12.14
N ASP A 229 -2.31 -14.45 12.51
CA ASP A 229 -2.35 -14.92 13.91
C ASP A 229 -1.44 -14.10 14.84
N LEU A 230 -0.26 -13.68 14.35
CA LEU A 230 0.63 -12.82 15.15
C LEU A 230 0.02 -11.42 15.29
N ILE A 231 -0.66 -10.91 14.27
CA ILE A 231 -1.33 -9.60 14.29
C ILE A 231 -2.52 -9.61 15.26
N VAL A 232 -3.33 -10.68 15.22
CA VAL A 232 -4.41 -10.94 16.19
C VAL A 232 -3.84 -11.01 17.60
N LYS A 233 -2.79 -11.83 17.82
CA LYS A 233 -2.09 -11.92 19.11
C LYS A 233 -1.57 -10.56 19.60
N CYS A 234 -1.02 -9.73 18.71
CA CYS A 234 -0.61 -8.37 19.07
C CYS A 234 -1.79 -7.52 19.56
N CYS A 235 -2.92 -7.51 18.84
CA CYS A 235 -4.13 -6.78 19.26
C CYS A 235 -4.66 -7.29 20.61
N GLU A 236 -4.76 -8.62 20.77
CA GLU A 236 -5.30 -9.27 21.97
C GLU A 236 -4.44 -9.08 23.23
N THR A 237 -3.18 -8.64 23.11
CA THR A 237 -2.39 -8.22 24.28
C THR A 237 -2.98 -7.02 25.02
N GLY A 238 -3.82 -6.21 24.36
CA GLY A 238 -4.36 -4.95 24.89
C GLY A 238 -3.31 -3.84 25.08
N ARG A 239 -2.04 -4.07 24.70
CA ARG A 239 -0.90 -3.17 24.92
C ARG A 239 -0.71 -2.10 23.83
N PHE A 240 -1.56 -2.09 22.82
CA PHE A 240 -1.48 -1.16 21.68
C PHE A 240 -2.82 -0.46 21.48
N ASP A 241 -2.76 0.83 21.17
CA ASP A 241 -3.90 1.71 20.94
C ASP A 241 -4.33 1.75 19.46
N TYR A 242 -3.43 1.40 18.53
CA TYR A 242 -3.69 1.38 17.09
C TYR A 242 -2.76 0.42 16.32
N VAL A 243 -3.13 0.09 15.07
CA VAL A 243 -2.37 -0.78 14.16
C VAL A 243 -2.27 -0.19 12.74
N ASN A 244 -1.08 -0.29 12.15
CA ASN A 244 -0.82 0.02 10.74
C ASN A 244 -0.76 -1.30 9.96
N LEU A 245 -1.74 -1.53 9.09
CA LEU A 245 -2.10 -2.85 8.56
C LEU A 245 -2.18 -2.86 7.02
N HIS A 246 -2.02 -4.03 6.42
CA HIS A 246 -2.41 -4.26 5.03
C HIS A 246 -3.80 -4.89 4.96
N TYR A 247 -4.72 -4.21 4.30
CA TYR A 247 -6.06 -4.70 3.98
C TYR A 247 -6.50 -4.03 2.67
N HIS A 248 -6.89 -4.81 1.66
CA HIS A 248 -7.02 -4.32 0.28
C HIS A 248 -8.20 -4.99 -0.45
N PHE A 249 -8.80 -4.29 -1.41
CA PHE A 249 -9.92 -4.80 -2.22
C PHE A 249 -9.56 -6.07 -3.01
N VAL A 250 -8.40 -6.10 -3.66
CA VAL A 250 -7.99 -7.17 -4.60
C VAL A 250 -7.53 -8.48 -3.94
N GLY A 251 -7.61 -8.58 -2.61
CA GLY A 251 -7.03 -9.68 -1.85
C GLY A 251 -5.52 -9.52 -1.59
N SER A 252 -4.99 -10.46 -0.82
CA SER A 252 -3.58 -10.88 -0.73
C SER A 252 -3.48 -11.87 0.40
N TYR A 253 -2.56 -12.83 0.32
CA TYR A 253 -2.30 -13.84 1.35
C TYR A 253 -2.20 -13.24 2.76
N THR A 254 -1.47 -12.12 2.90
CA THR A 254 -1.30 -11.39 4.17
C THR A 254 -2.29 -10.23 4.37
N ALA A 255 -3.34 -10.09 3.55
CA ALA A 255 -4.29 -8.96 3.64
C ALA A 255 -5.76 -9.39 3.68
N SER A 256 -6.27 -10.15 2.71
CA SER A 256 -7.70 -10.47 2.62
C SER A 256 -8.02 -11.97 2.42
N GLY A 257 -7.01 -12.81 2.17
CA GLY A 257 -7.10 -14.29 2.06
C GLY A 257 -5.91 -14.82 1.24
N THR A 258 -5.39 -16.03 1.43
CA THR A 258 -6.01 -17.25 1.98
C THR A 258 -5.01 -18.10 2.78
N TRP A 259 -5.31 -18.35 4.06
CA TRP A 259 -4.85 -19.54 4.79
C TRP A 259 -5.98 -20.03 5.70
N GLN A 260 -6.17 -21.34 5.81
CA GLN A 260 -7.23 -21.93 6.64
C GLN A 260 -6.69 -22.54 7.92
N GLY A 261 -6.80 -21.77 9.01
CA GLY A 261 -7.02 -22.30 10.36
C GLY A 261 -8.53 -22.50 10.62
N PRO A 262 -8.93 -23.18 11.71
CA PRO A 262 -10.22 -23.89 11.81
C PRO A 262 -11.47 -23.02 12.10
N LEU A 263 -11.63 -21.86 11.45
CA LEU A 263 -12.76 -20.93 11.64
C LEU A 263 -13.33 -20.41 10.29
N ALA A 264 -14.03 -21.28 9.57
CA ALA A 264 -15.08 -20.87 8.63
C ALA A 264 -16.35 -20.53 9.42
N GLU A 265 -17.22 -19.57 9.12
CA GLU A 265 -17.39 -18.61 7.99
C GLU A 265 -18.35 -17.50 8.54
N PRO A 266 -18.48 -16.28 7.95
CA PRO A 266 -19.59 -16.12 6.99
C PRO A 266 -19.40 -15.09 5.86
N ARG A 267 -19.67 -15.57 4.64
CA ARG A 267 -20.23 -14.90 3.45
C ARG A 267 -20.85 -13.53 3.72
N GLY A 268 -20.23 -12.47 3.19
CA GLY A 268 -20.72 -11.09 3.37
C GLY A 268 -20.08 -10.01 2.48
N GLY A 269 -19.55 -10.33 1.30
CA GLY A 269 -19.17 -9.32 0.30
C GLY A 269 -17.68 -9.09 0.02
N SER A 270 -16.81 -10.05 0.36
CA SER A 270 -15.54 -10.24 -0.36
C SER A 270 -15.74 -11.31 -1.43
N MET A 271 -15.15 -11.13 -2.62
CA MET A 271 -15.35 -12.05 -3.74
C MET A 271 -14.58 -13.37 -3.64
N MET A 272 -13.66 -13.51 -2.66
CA MET A 272 -12.64 -14.57 -2.58
C MET A 272 -12.44 -15.06 -1.12
N ALA A 273 -13.51 -15.40 -0.39
CA ALA A 273 -13.44 -15.82 1.02
C ALA A 273 -12.77 -17.20 1.22
N PRO A 274 -12.25 -17.56 2.42
CA PRO A 274 -11.78 -16.77 3.56
C PRO A 274 -10.28 -17.03 3.88
N SER A 275 -9.60 -16.35 4.81
CA SER A 275 -9.80 -15.06 5.48
C SER A 275 -8.43 -14.50 5.87
N GLY A 276 -8.10 -13.26 5.46
CA GLY A 276 -6.83 -12.61 5.79
C GLY A 276 -6.87 -11.75 7.07
N ASN A 277 -6.25 -10.57 7.01
CA ASN A 277 -6.26 -9.56 8.08
C ASN A 277 -7.65 -9.02 8.46
N HIS A 278 -8.74 -9.53 7.89
CA HIS A 278 -10.08 -9.28 8.44
C HIS A 278 -10.19 -9.80 9.88
N ALA A 279 -9.57 -10.92 10.23
CA ALA A 279 -9.51 -11.38 11.62
C ALA A 279 -8.73 -10.40 12.52
N ALA A 280 -7.65 -9.80 12.01
CA ALA A 280 -6.92 -8.74 12.70
C ALA A 280 -7.74 -7.45 12.83
N LEU A 281 -8.56 -7.09 11.84
CA LEU A 281 -9.53 -5.98 11.95
C LEU A 281 -10.55 -6.24 13.06
N LEU A 282 -11.12 -7.45 13.14
CA LEU A 282 -12.06 -7.83 14.20
C LEU A 282 -11.38 -7.84 15.59
N ALA A 283 -10.14 -8.32 15.70
CA ALA A 283 -9.36 -8.28 16.94
C ALA A 283 -9.05 -6.84 17.38
N ALA A 284 -8.70 -5.96 16.44
CA ALA A 284 -8.52 -4.53 16.68
C ALA A 284 -9.84 -3.85 17.12
N ALA A 285 -10.97 -4.19 16.49
CA ALA A 285 -12.28 -3.63 16.82
C ALA A 285 -12.78 -4.03 18.21
N LYS A 286 -12.60 -5.30 18.62
CA LYS A 286 -12.86 -5.76 20.00
C LYS A 286 -12.09 -4.97 21.06
N GLN A 287 -10.97 -4.37 20.66
CA GLN A 287 -10.08 -3.57 21.50
C GLN A 287 -10.29 -2.06 21.30
N ASP A 288 -11.28 -1.62 20.50
CA ASP A 288 -11.44 -0.21 20.10
C ASP A 288 -10.11 0.40 19.59
N MET A 289 -9.34 -0.34 18.78
CA MET A 289 -8.06 0.17 18.28
C MET A 289 -8.25 1.02 17.03
N GLY A 290 -7.41 2.06 16.89
CA GLY A 290 -7.28 2.77 15.61
C GLY A 290 -6.75 1.83 14.53
N VAL A 291 -7.35 1.85 13.34
CA VAL A 291 -6.94 1.01 12.20
C VAL A 291 -6.54 1.90 11.02
N PHE A 292 -5.30 1.74 10.58
CA PHE A 292 -4.66 2.58 9.57
C PHE A 292 -4.09 1.70 8.45
N ILE A 293 -4.52 1.89 7.20
CA ILE A 293 -4.04 1.05 6.09
C ILE A 293 -2.83 1.67 5.40
N ILE A 294 -1.73 0.92 5.40
CA ILE A 294 -0.46 1.26 4.76
C ILE A 294 -0.41 0.75 3.32
N SER A 295 0.26 1.52 2.44
CA SER A 295 0.38 1.29 0.99
C SER A 295 -0.90 0.79 0.30
N PRO A 296 -2.08 1.40 0.53
CA PRO A 296 -3.37 0.89 0.05
C PRO A 296 -3.43 0.74 -1.48
N ASN A 297 -2.70 1.57 -2.22
CA ASN A 297 -2.73 1.58 -3.69
C ASN A 297 -1.57 0.79 -4.31
N ASP A 298 -0.35 0.86 -3.75
CA ASP A 298 0.82 0.16 -4.28
C ASP A 298 0.79 -1.34 -3.93
N LYS A 299 0.49 -1.68 -2.67
CA LYS A 299 0.38 -3.07 -2.22
C LYS A 299 -1.01 -3.66 -2.45
N GLY A 300 -2.04 -2.83 -2.60
CA GLY A 300 -3.41 -3.21 -2.95
C GLY A 300 -3.76 -3.17 -4.44
N GLY A 301 -2.79 -3.31 -5.35
CA GLY A 301 -3.07 -3.54 -6.77
C GLY A 301 -2.29 -2.70 -7.79
N HIS A 302 -1.22 -2.00 -7.40
CA HIS A 302 -0.53 -1.00 -8.25
C HIS A 302 -1.50 0.04 -8.85
N LEU A 303 -2.46 0.54 -8.06
CA LEU A 303 -3.60 1.30 -8.57
C LEU A 303 -3.27 2.68 -9.16
N TRP A 304 -2.03 3.16 -8.99
CA TRP A 304 -1.50 4.33 -9.73
C TRP A 304 -1.13 4.02 -11.19
N LYS A 305 -0.90 2.74 -11.51
CA LYS A 305 -0.66 2.18 -12.84
C LYS A 305 -1.63 0.99 -13.07
N PRO A 306 -2.96 1.24 -13.10
CA PRO A 306 -3.96 0.16 -13.07
C PRO A 306 -4.12 -0.49 -14.45
N SER A 307 -4.56 -1.76 -14.45
CA SER A 307 -4.92 -2.48 -15.67
C SER A 307 -6.07 -1.82 -16.41
N ARG A 308 -6.15 -2.05 -17.72
CA ARG A 308 -7.26 -1.56 -18.54
C ARG A 308 -8.63 -2.04 -18.05
N VAL A 309 -8.73 -3.31 -17.65
CA VAL A 309 -9.98 -3.92 -17.15
C VAL A 309 -10.51 -3.20 -15.90
N LEU A 310 -9.65 -2.89 -14.91
CA LEU A 310 -10.08 -2.16 -13.72
C LEU A 310 -10.52 -0.73 -14.05
N VAL A 311 -9.86 -0.06 -14.99
CA VAL A 311 -10.25 1.28 -15.46
C VAL A 311 -11.59 1.24 -16.17
N ASP A 312 -11.82 0.28 -17.06
CA ASP A 312 -13.07 0.14 -17.82
C ASP A 312 -14.25 -0.29 -16.91
N ALA A 313 -14.01 -1.02 -15.83
CA ALA A 313 -15.02 -1.33 -14.82
C ALA A 313 -15.44 -0.09 -13.99
N CYS A 314 -14.50 0.81 -13.67
CA CYS A 314 -14.77 2.01 -12.88
C CYS A 314 -15.30 3.21 -13.71
N ARG A 315 -14.89 3.33 -14.98
CA ARG A 315 -15.18 4.50 -15.85
C ARG A 315 -16.68 4.85 -15.95
N PRO A 316 -17.63 3.90 -16.13
CA PRO A 316 -19.06 4.21 -16.23
C PRO A 316 -19.63 4.92 -15.00
N HIS A 317 -19.00 4.74 -13.84
CA HIS A 317 -19.41 5.32 -12.56
C HIS A 317 -18.65 6.62 -12.20
N GLY A 318 -17.76 7.08 -13.08
CA GLY A 318 -17.03 8.34 -12.91
C GLY A 318 -15.94 8.33 -11.84
N ILE A 319 -15.49 7.15 -11.39
CA ILE A 319 -14.41 7.00 -10.40
C ILE A 319 -13.19 6.26 -11.00
N THR A 320 -12.06 6.31 -10.30
CA THR A 320 -10.83 5.59 -10.65
C THR A 320 -10.66 4.31 -9.81
N PRO A 321 -9.78 3.36 -10.19
CA PRO A 321 -9.45 2.20 -9.36
C PRO A 321 -8.90 2.56 -7.97
N VAL A 322 -8.16 3.67 -7.84
CA VAL A 322 -7.74 4.24 -6.55
C VAL A 322 -8.97 4.59 -5.70
N ALA A 323 -9.94 5.29 -6.29
CA ALA A 323 -11.17 5.64 -5.59
C ALA A 323 -12.03 4.41 -5.25
N LEU A 324 -12.14 3.40 -6.13
CA LEU A 324 -12.81 2.13 -5.83
C LEU A 324 -12.24 1.49 -4.55
N ASN A 325 -10.91 1.30 -4.49
CA ASN A 325 -10.24 0.69 -3.34
C ASN A 325 -10.39 1.53 -2.07
N ALA A 326 -10.23 2.86 -2.15
CA ALA A 326 -10.39 3.74 -0.99
C ALA A 326 -11.83 3.76 -0.46
N LEU A 327 -12.82 3.85 -1.35
CA LEU A 327 -14.24 3.78 -1.00
C LEU A 327 -14.58 2.42 -0.38
N TRP A 328 -14.07 1.31 -0.93
CA TRP A 328 -14.30 -0.03 -0.39
C TRP A 328 -13.74 -0.18 1.03
N LEU A 329 -12.54 0.35 1.29
CA LEU A 329 -11.90 0.31 2.61
C LEU A 329 -12.67 1.15 3.64
N TRP A 330 -13.00 2.42 3.33
CA TRP A 330 -13.77 3.27 4.26
C TRP A 330 -15.21 2.81 4.45
N SER A 331 -15.80 2.17 3.43
CA SER A 331 -17.20 1.72 3.47
C SER A 331 -17.34 0.28 3.97
N HIS A 332 -16.30 -0.28 4.60
CA HIS A 332 -16.30 -1.63 5.16
C HIS A 332 -17.15 -1.77 6.44
N GLN A 333 -18.27 -1.04 6.52
CA GLN A 333 -19.37 -1.21 7.48
C GLN A 333 -20.14 -2.53 7.28
N ARG A 334 -19.68 -3.41 6.38
CA ARG A 334 -20.12 -4.82 6.27
C ARG A 334 -19.50 -5.73 7.34
N SER A 335 -18.70 -5.19 8.26
CA SER A 335 -18.25 -5.87 9.48
C SER A 335 -18.19 -4.90 10.67
N GLU A 336 -18.10 -5.44 11.89
CA GLU A 336 -17.99 -4.67 13.14
C GLU A 336 -16.67 -3.88 13.27
N ALA A 337 -15.75 -4.00 12.31
CA ALA A 337 -14.44 -3.37 12.33
C ALA A 337 -14.27 -2.26 11.29
N ALA A 338 -13.93 -1.06 11.76
CA ALA A 338 -13.74 0.12 10.91
C ALA A 338 -12.27 0.30 10.47
N VAL A 339 -12.05 0.51 9.17
CA VAL A 339 -10.83 1.15 8.67
C VAL A 339 -10.99 2.65 8.81
N HIS A 340 -10.09 3.30 9.55
CA HIS A 340 -10.24 4.72 9.88
C HIS A 340 -9.56 5.62 8.86
N THR A 341 -8.39 5.22 8.35
CA THR A 341 -7.59 6.10 7.49
C THR A 341 -6.62 5.36 6.56
N LEU A 342 -6.25 6.00 5.46
CA LEU A 342 -5.48 5.44 4.34
C LEU A 342 -4.24 6.29 4.03
N VAL A 343 -3.06 5.65 3.92
CA VAL A 343 -1.81 6.33 3.54
C VAL A 343 -1.81 6.76 2.08
N VAL A 344 -1.48 8.03 1.83
CA VAL A 344 -0.90 8.47 0.55
C VAL A 344 0.61 8.58 0.71
N GLY A 345 1.36 7.66 0.11
CA GLY A 345 2.81 7.79 -0.03
C GLY A 345 3.13 8.87 -1.05
N ALA A 346 2.88 10.14 -0.72
CA ALA A 346 3.06 11.24 -1.65
C ALA A 346 4.56 11.43 -1.96
N ALA A 347 4.86 11.71 -3.22
CA ALA A 347 6.18 12.11 -3.67
C ALA A 347 6.14 13.46 -4.42
N ARG A 348 4.93 13.95 -4.74
CA ARG A 348 4.62 15.31 -5.22
C ARG A 348 3.22 15.75 -4.75
N PRO A 349 2.91 17.06 -4.71
CA PRO A 349 1.61 17.57 -4.25
C PRO A 349 0.37 17.00 -4.95
N SER A 350 0.46 16.63 -6.23
CA SER A 350 -0.67 16.09 -7.00
C SER A 350 -1.04 14.65 -6.63
N ASP A 351 -0.18 13.91 -5.92
CA ASP A 351 -0.45 12.51 -5.55
C ASP A 351 -1.63 12.38 -4.57
N PHE A 352 -2.04 13.47 -3.91
CA PHE A 352 -3.25 13.52 -3.09
C PHE A 352 -4.55 13.59 -3.92
N ASP A 353 -4.51 14.02 -5.18
CA ASP A 353 -5.71 14.49 -5.89
C ASP A 353 -6.75 13.38 -6.12
N GLU A 354 -6.32 12.15 -6.45
CA GLU A 354 -7.20 10.98 -6.58
C GLU A 354 -7.84 10.56 -5.25
N MET A 355 -7.08 10.61 -4.16
CA MET A 355 -7.58 10.23 -2.84
C MET A 355 -8.53 11.31 -2.28
N VAL A 356 -8.29 12.58 -2.59
CA VAL A 356 -9.23 13.69 -2.34
C VAL A 356 -10.51 13.52 -3.16
N ALA A 357 -10.42 13.08 -4.41
CA ALA A 357 -11.60 12.75 -5.21
C ALA A 357 -12.39 11.58 -4.61
N ALA A 358 -11.69 10.54 -4.13
CA ALA A 358 -12.31 9.42 -3.42
C ALA A 358 -13.02 9.86 -2.13
N ALA A 359 -12.39 10.66 -1.28
CA ALA A 359 -13.00 11.15 -0.04
C ALA A 359 -14.21 12.08 -0.30
N LYS A 360 -14.22 12.82 -1.42
CA LYS A 360 -15.41 13.56 -1.88
C LYS A 360 -16.54 12.65 -2.36
N ALA A 361 -16.21 11.47 -2.89
CA ALA A 361 -17.18 10.46 -3.31
C ALA A 361 -17.68 9.56 -2.17
N LEU A 362 -17.05 9.61 -0.98
CA LEU A 362 -17.40 8.75 0.17
C LEU A 362 -18.89 8.77 0.56
N PRO A 363 -19.62 9.92 0.57
CA PRO A 363 -21.06 9.93 0.84
C PRO A 363 -21.91 9.14 -0.16
N ARG A 364 -21.36 8.84 -1.35
CA ARG A 364 -22.00 8.05 -2.42
C ARG A 364 -21.45 6.62 -2.52
N ALA A 365 -20.64 6.16 -1.58
CA ALA A 365 -20.00 4.85 -1.69
C ALA A 365 -21.01 3.68 -1.81
N GLN A 366 -22.13 3.75 -1.09
CA GLN A 366 -23.21 2.74 -1.17
C GLN A 366 -23.92 2.70 -2.54
N GLU A 367 -23.88 3.80 -3.30
CA GLU A 367 -24.38 3.89 -4.69
C GLU A 367 -23.32 3.36 -5.67
N LEU A 368 -22.06 3.74 -5.46
CA LEU A 368 -20.95 3.52 -6.40
C LEU A 368 -20.37 2.09 -6.34
N LEU A 369 -20.21 1.51 -5.15
CA LEU A 369 -19.52 0.23 -4.98
C LEU A 369 -20.28 -0.99 -5.56
N PRO A 370 -21.58 -1.22 -5.26
CA PRO A 370 -22.26 -2.45 -5.65
C PRO A 370 -22.26 -2.78 -7.15
N PRO A 371 -22.49 -1.84 -8.10
CA PRO A 371 -22.47 -2.18 -9.52
C PRO A 371 -21.05 -2.48 -10.02
N ILE A 372 -20.01 -1.85 -9.47
CA ILE A 372 -18.61 -2.12 -9.82
C ILE A 372 -18.18 -3.48 -9.26
N GLU A 373 -18.50 -3.77 -7.99
CA GLU A 373 -18.30 -5.09 -7.37
C GLU A 373 -18.96 -6.20 -8.20
N ALA A 374 -20.22 -6.01 -8.63
CA ALA A 374 -20.96 -6.96 -9.44
C ALA A 374 -20.33 -7.16 -10.83
N HIS A 375 -19.88 -6.08 -11.48
CA HIS A 375 -19.22 -6.15 -12.79
C HIS A 375 -17.87 -6.88 -12.70
N LEU A 376 -17.03 -6.54 -11.71
CA LEU A 376 -15.76 -7.23 -11.46
C LEU A 376 -15.95 -8.70 -11.10
N ARG A 377 -17.05 -9.05 -10.40
CA ARG A 377 -17.45 -10.44 -10.16
C ARG A 377 -17.88 -11.15 -11.44
N LYS A 378 -18.64 -10.51 -12.31
CA LYS A 378 -19.00 -11.09 -13.61
C LYS A 378 -17.74 -11.39 -14.44
N LEU A 379 -16.82 -10.45 -14.56
CA LEU A 379 -15.55 -10.63 -15.30
C LEU A 379 -14.71 -11.80 -14.74
N MET A 380 -14.63 -11.91 -13.41
CA MET A 380 -13.95 -13.04 -12.75
C MET A 380 -14.63 -14.39 -13.05
N LEU A 381 -15.96 -14.44 -13.02
CA LEU A 381 -16.73 -15.66 -13.30
C LEU A 381 -16.66 -16.05 -14.79
N ASP A 382 -16.72 -15.07 -15.70
CA ASP A 382 -16.59 -15.29 -17.14
C ASP A 382 -15.18 -15.84 -17.49
N ALA A 383 -14.13 -15.34 -16.84
CA ALA A 383 -12.74 -15.71 -17.11
C ALA A 383 -12.28 -17.03 -16.46
N LEU A 384 -12.84 -17.39 -15.30
CA LEU A 384 -12.35 -18.51 -14.48
C LEU A 384 -13.37 -19.65 -14.30
N GLY A 385 -14.66 -19.38 -14.46
CA GLY A 385 -15.76 -20.30 -14.15
C GLY A 385 -16.15 -20.30 -12.66
N GLN A 386 -17.46 -20.45 -12.40
CA GLN A 386 -18.06 -20.40 -11.06
C GLN A 386 -17.46 -21.45 -10.09
N GLU A 387 -17.34 -22.71 -10.54
CA GLU A 387 -16.80 -23.82 -9.75
C GLU A 387 -15.40 -23.51 -9.19
N TRP A 388 -14.52 -22.97 -10.04
CA TRP A 388 -13.18 -22.57 -9.65
C TRP A 388 -13.20 -21.43 -8.64
N VAL A 389 -13.94 -20.36 -8.91
CA VAL A 389 -14.04 -19.19 -8.02
C VAL A 389 -14.52 -19.58 -6.62
N ASP A 390 -15.43 -20.55 -6.51
CA ASP A 390 -15.94 -21.00 -5.21
C ASP A 390 -14.98 -21.91 -4.42
N SER A 391 -13.99 -22.55 -5.06
CA SER A 391 -13.26 -23.67 -4.44
C SER A 391 -11.76 -23.84 -4.79
N TRP A 392 -11.15 -23.00 -5.63
CA TRP A 392 -9.74 -23.11 -6.02
C TRP A 392 -8.76 -23.14 -4.84
N TRP A 393 -9.13 -22.49 -3.73
CA TRP A 393 -8.33 -22.36 -2.51
C TRP A 393 -8.33 -23.62 -1.62
N GLN A 394 -9.20 -24.59 -1.91
CA GLN A 394 -9.36 -25.79 -1.08
C GLN A 394 -8.14 -26.71 -1.18
N GLY A 395 -7.61 -27.13 -0.03
CA GLY A 395 -6.53 -28.11 0.05
C GLY A 395 -5.18 -27.64 -0.50
N LEU A 396 -4.96 -26.33 -0.65
CA LEU A 396 -3.69 -25.79 -1.12
C LEU A 396 -2.66 -25.64 0.02
N PRO A 397 -1.43 -26.14 -0.14
CA PRO A 397 -0.38 -25.95 0.85
C PRO A 397 0.25 -24.55 0.76
N GLY A 398 0.61 -23.96 1.90
CA GLY A 398 1.33 -22.71 1.97
C GLY A 398 2.84 -22.89 1.78
N ALA A 399 3.56 -21.77 1.80
CA ALA A 399 5.01 -21.72 1.61
C ALA A 399 5.83 -22.50 2.66
N TYR A 400 5.24 -22.85 3.81
CA TYR A 400 5.90 -23.54 4.91
C TYR A 400 5.42 -24.98 5.12
N ASP A 401 4.44 -25.43 4.31
CA ASP A 401 3.79 -26.74 4.46
C ASP A 401 4.37 -27.80 3.49
N THR A 402 5.37 -27.44 2.69
CA THR A 402 6.06 -28.37 1.77
C THR A 402 7.57 -28.11 1.76
N PRO A 403 8.39 -29.16 1.51
CA PRO A 403 9.84 -29.04 1.36
C PRO A 403 10.27 -28.22 0.13
N THR A 404 9.34 -28.00 -0.81
CA THR A 404 9.60 -27.20 -2.02
C THR A 404 9.58 -25.70 -1.76
N GLY A 405 8.95 -25.27 -0.66
CA GLY A 405 8.66 -23.87 -0.37
C GLY A 405 7.72 -23.18 -1.35
N VAL A 406 7.20 -23.86 -2.39
CA VAL A 406 6.42 -23.23 -3.48
C VAL A 406 5.10 -22.70 -2.95
N PHE A 407 4.83 -21.43 -3.22
CA PHE A 407 3.68 -20.75 -2.62
C PHE A 407 2.40 -20.91 -3.45
N VAL A 408 1.89 -22.14 -3.57
CA VAL A 408 0.77 -22.50 -4.44
C VAL A 408 -0.43 -21.53 -4.35
N PRO A 409 -1.04 -21.25 -3.18
CA PRO A 409 -2.22 -20.37 -3.10
C PRO A 409 -1.90 -18.92 -3.49
N HIS A 410 -0.68 -18.46 -3.27
CA HIS A 410 -0.25 -17.13 -3.72
C HIS A 410 -0.17 -17.08 -5.24
N ILE A 411 0.49 -18.06 -5.86
CA ILE A 411 0.66 -18.10 -7.33
C ILE A 411 -0.68 -18.26 -8.04
N VAL A 412 -1.58 -19.11 -7.54
CA VAL A 412 -2.94 -19.27 -8.06
C VAL A 412 -3.75 -17.96 -7.92
N TRP A 413 -3.63 -17.24 -6.79
CA TRP A 413 -4.24 -15.91 -6.64
C TRP A 413 -3.71 -14.90 -7.66
N LEU A 414 -2.39 -14.83 -7.87
CA LEU A 414 -1.78 -13.94 -8.87
C LEU A 414 -2.29 -14.24 -10.28
N HIS A 415 -2.32 -15.51 -10.68
CA HIS A 415 -2.89 -15.97 -11.95
C HIS A 415 -4.35 -15.55 -12.12
N ASN A 416 -5.18 -15.81 -11.11
CA ASN A 416 -6.59 -15.44 -11.10
C ASN A 416 -6.78 -13.92 -11.30
N LEU A 417 -5.95 -13.07 -10.69
CA LEU A 417 -5.99 -11.60 -10.89
C LEU A 417 -5.61 -11.18 -12.33
N VAL A 418 -4.69 -11.90 -12.96
CA VAL A 418 -4.30 -11.66 -14.36
C VAL A 418 -5.43 -12.04 -15.30
N LYS A 419 -5.97 -13.26 -15.20
CA LYS A 419 -7.08 -13.73 -16.04
C LYS A 419 -8.36 -12.93 -15.85
N ALA A 420 -8.75 -12.62 -14.61
CA ALA A 420 -10.01 -11.93 -14.31
C ALA A 420 -9.95 -10.43 -14.60
N TRP A 421 -8.85 -9.76 -14.22
CA TRP A 421 -8.79 -8.29 -14.14
C TRP A 421 -7.55 -7.70 -14.83
N GLY A 422 -6.80 -8.48 -15.61
CA GLY A 422 -5.64 -8.01 -16.38
C GLY A 422 -4.53 -7.42 -15.52
N MET A 423 -4.39 -7.82 -14.25
CA MET A 423 -3.47 -7.19 -13.30
C MET A 423 -2.00 -7.67 -13.45
N TRP A 424 -1.50 -7.81 -14.69
CA TRP A 424 -0.18 -8.40 -14.96
C TRP A 424 0.97 -7.66 -14.28
N ASP A 425 1.04 -6.32 -14.40
CA ASP A 425 2.08 -5.50 -13.76
C ASP A 425 2.16 -5.72 -12.23
N PHE A 426 1.00 -5.84 -11.58
CA PHE A 426 0.91 -6.11 -10.14
C PHE A 426 1.34 -7.54 -9.82
N ALA A 427 0.80 -8.52 -10.57
CA ALA A 427 1.09 -9.93 -10.37
C ALA A 427 2.58 -10.24 -10.57
N ARG A 428 3.18 -9.71 -11.64
CA ARG A 428 4.61 -9.81 -11.94
C ARG A 428 5.46 -9.24 -10.81
N ALA A 429 5.09 -8.07 -10.29
CA ALA A 429 5.79 -7.43 -9.18
C ALA A 429 5.60 -8.14 -7.82
N ARG A 430 4.62 -9.03 -7.66
CA ARG A 430 4.54 -9.94 -6.50
C ARG A 430 5.37 -11.20 -6.75
N TYR A 431 5.28 -11.80 -7.93
CA TYR A 431 6.03 -13.01 -8.31
C TYR A 431 7.56 -12.80 -8.27
N LYS A 432 8.07 -11.63 -8.67
CA LYS A 432 9.49 -11.23 -8.51
C LYS A 432 10.00 -11.39 -7.07
N GLY A 433 9.13 -11.28 -6.06
CA GLY A 433 9.49 -11.53 -4.66
C GLY A 433 9.83 -13.00 -4.38
N LEU A 434 9.10 -13.93 -5.00
CA LEU A 434 9.37 -15.37 -4.91
C LEU A 434 10.67 -15.72 -5.64
N GLU A 435 10.90 -15.19 -6.85
CA GLU A 435 12.18 -15.34 -7.57
C GLU A 435 13.36 -14.75 -6.77
N GLY A 436 13.13 -13.71 -5.98
CA GLY A 436 14.10 -13.15 -5.03
C GLY A 436 14.48 -14.13 -3.91
N ASN A 437 13.50 -14.88 -3.35
CA ASN A 437 13.78 -15.94 -2.38
C ASN A 437 14.55 -17.10 -3.03
N ALA A 438 14.19 -17.48 -4.26
CA ALA A 438 14.85 -18.58 -4.97
C ALA A 438 16.35 -18.35 -5.20
N LYS A 439 16.79 -17.10 -5.35
CA LYS A 439 18.22 -16.72 -5.46
C LYS A 439 19.01 -16.96 -4.15
N ASN A 440 18.34 -17.11 -3.01
CA ASN A 440 18.95 -17.40 -1.71
C ASN A 440 18.84 -18.88 -1.30
N TRP A 441 18.07 -19.69 -2.04
CA TRP A 441 17.87 -21.11 -1.77
C TRP A 441 19.15 -21.91 -2.07
N LYS A 442 19.56 -22.75 -1.13
CA LYS A 442 20.84 -23.48 -1.18
C LYS A 442 20.61 -24.98 -1.24
N ALA A 443 21.18 -25.62 -2.26
CA ALA A 443 21.06 -27.07 -2.46
C ALA A 443 21.76 -27.92 -1.39
N ASP A 444 22.72 -27.34 -0.66
CA ASP A 444 23.47 -27.96 0.43
C ASP A 444 22.95 -27.62 1.84
N ALA A 445 21.94 -26.75 1.95
CA ALA A 445 21.29 -26.42 3.21
C ALA A 445 20.11 -27.36 3.52
N THR A 446 19.76 -27.51 4.81
CA THR A 446 18.56 -28.26 5.20
C THR A 446 17.29 -27.54 4.77
N GLU A 447 16.18 -28.28 4.73
CA GLU A 447 14.85 -27.73 4.45
C GLU A 447 14.50 -26.59 5.40
N GLU A 448 14.69 -26.78 6.70
CA GLU A 448 14.37 -25.78 7.72
C GLU A 448 15.24 -24.52 7.57
N ALA A 449 16.52 -24.68 7.21
CA ALA A 449 17.41 -23.56 6.95
C ALA A 449 16.99 -22.75 5.71
N ASN A 450 16.60 -23.43 4.64
CA ASN A 450 16.08 -22.79 3.43
C ASN A 450 14.73 -22.08 3.70
N LEU A 451 13.77 -22.74 4.34
CA LEU A 451 12.48 -22.15 4.71
C LEU A 451 12.64 -20.93 5.65
N ALA A 452 13.54 -21.00 6.63
CA ALA A 452 13.84 -19.90 7.54
C ALA A 452 14.56 -18.71 6.87
N SER A 453 15.23 -18.94 5.72
CA SER A 453 15.92 -17.90 4.94
C SER A 453 14.97 -17.04 4.10
N MET A 454 13.75 -17.52 3.84
CA MET A 454 12.77 -16.84 2.99
C MET A 454 12.38 -15.47 3.57
N ASN A 455 12.15 -14.51 2.68
CA ASN A 455 11.74 -13.16 3.05
C ASN A 455 10.36 -13.17 3.73
N SER A 456 10.29 -12.81 5.02
CA SER A 456 9.04 -12.80 5.78
C SER A 456 7.97 -11.82 5.26
N TYR A 457 8.33 -10.86 4.38
CA TYR A 457 7.37 -9.95 3.74
C TYR A 457 6.61 -10.60 2.57
N VAL A 458 7.26 -11.54 1.87
CA VAL A 458 6.71 -12.34 0.76
C VAL A 458 7.39 -13.71 0.85
N PRO A 459 6.92 -14.60 1.75
CA PRO A 459 7.54 -15.91 1.91
C PRO A 459 7.25 -16.80 0.71
N GLY A 460 8.05 -17.86 0.53
CA GLY A 460 7.82 -18.89 -0.48
C GLY A 460 8.58 -18.73 -1.79
N MET A 461 8.48 -19.78 -2.59
CA MET A 461 9.23 -20.02 -3.83
C MET A 461 8.31 -19.92 -5.06
N PRO A 462 8.85 -19.59 -6.24
CA PRO A 462 8.11 -19.57 -7.49
C PRO A 462 7.83 -21.01 -7.95
N ALA A 463 6.84 -21.20 -8.83
CA ALA A 463 6.63 -22.49 -9.50
C ALA A 463 7.71 -22.70 -10.56
N ALA A 464 8.91 -23.11 -10.16
CA ALA A 464 10.05 -23.24 -11.08
C ALA A 464 10.02 -24.59 -11.84
N PRO A 465 10.44 -24.63 -13.12
CA PRO A 465 10.61 -25.88 -13.86
C PRO A 465 11.49 -26.88 -13.08
N GLY A 466 11.02 -28.13 -12.96
CA GLY A 466 11.70 -29.19 -12.23
C GLY A 466 11.37 -29.29 -10.73
N VAL A 467 10.54 -28.40 -10.18
CA VAL A 467 10.01 -28.51 -8.81
C VAL A 467 8.63 -29.16 -8.85
N ASP A 468 8.54 -30.43 -8.42
CA ASP A 468 7.25 -31.14 -8.36
C ASP A 468 6.48 -30.84 -7.07
N VAL A 469 5.34 -30.17 -7.21
CA VAL A 469 4.39 -29.91 -6.11
C VAL A 469 3.19 -30.86 -6.12
N SER A 470 3.05 -31.71 -7.15
CA SER A 470 1.91 -32.61 -7.34
C SER A 470 1.59 -33.48 -6.11
N PRO A 471 2.56 -34.05 -5.36
CA PRO A 471 2.30 -34.84 -4.15
C PRO A 471 1.58 -34.07 -3.03
N TYR A 472 1.65 -32.74 -3.01
CA TYR A 472 1.09 -31.90 -1.96
C TYR A 472 -0.29 -31.32 -2.31
N LEU A 473 -0.87 -31.73 -3.44
CA LEU A 473 -2.16 -31.23 -3.96
C LEU A 473 -3.31 -32.23 -3.85
N ASP A 474 -3.10 -33.41 -3.26
CA ASP A 474 -4.13 -34.47 -3.15
C ASP A 474 -5.34 -34.08 -2.30
N ALA A 475 -5.19 -33.09 -1.41
CA ALA A 475 -6.29 -32.52 -0.63
C ALA A 475 -7.16 -31.52 -1.44
N SER A 476 -6.72 -31.13 -2.64
CA SER A 476 -7.44 -30.16 -3.47
C SER A 476 -8.34 -30.84 -4.51
N PRO A 477 -9.62 -30.43 -4.65
CA PRO A 477 -10.48 -30.92 -5.73
C PRO A 477 -9.98 -30.51 -7.13
N HIS A 478 -9.01 -29.58 -7.20
CA HIS A 478 -8.57 -28.90 -8.42
C HIS A 478 -7.17 -29.30 -8.91
N LYS A 479 -6.57 -30.35 -8.34
CA LYS A 479 -5.14 -30.72 -8.52
C LYS A 479 -4.60 -30.58 -9.95
N ALA A 480 -5.28 -31.13 -10.95
CA ALA A 480 -4.83 -31.08 -12.34
C ALA A 480 -4.76 -29.63 -12.88
N ARG A 481 -5.85 -28.87 -12.72
CA ARG A 481 -5.93 -27.47 -13.16
C ARG A 481 -5.01 -26.55 -12.35
N ILE A 482 -4.70 -26.87 -11.09
CA ILE A 482 -3.68 -26.15 -10.32
C ILE A 482 -2.30 -26.30 -10.96
N LEU A 483 -1.91 -27.50 -11.38
CA LEU A 483 -0.60 -27.72 -12.04
C LEU A 483 -0.50 -26.95 -13.37
N GLU A 484 -1.59 -26.90 -14.15
CA GLU A 484 -1.70 -26.05 -15.34
C GLU A 484 -1.54 -24.55 -14.99
N VAL A 485 -2.29 -24.08 -13.99
CA VAL A 485 -2.24 -22.69 -13.50
C VAL A 485 -0.86 -22.28 -12.98
N LEU A 486 -0.12 -23.19 -12.33
CA LEU A 486 1.24 -22.93 -11.86
C LEU A 486 2.23 -22.81 -13.04
N ALA A 487 2.09 -23.64 -14.07
CA ALA A 487 2.91 -23.56 -15.28
C ALA A 487 2.61 -22.27 -16.07
N GLU A 488 1.33 -21.96 -16.31
CA GLU A 488 0.88 -20.71 -16.93
C GLU A 488 1.38 -19.48 -16.15
N ALA A 489 1.26 -19.49 -14.81
CA ALA A 489 1.75 -18.39 -13.99
C ALA A 489 3.27 -18.21 -14.07
N HIS A 490 4.05 -19.30 -14.17
CA HIS A 490 5.49 -19.21 -14.41
C HIS A 490 5.80 -18.60 -15.79
N GLU A 491 5.10 -19.04 -16.84
CA GLU A 491 5.26 -18.51 -18.19
C GLU A 491 4.91 -17.01 -18.27
N TRP A 492 3.91 -16.53 -17.52
CA TRP A 492 3.52 -15.12 -17.60
C TRP A 492 4.29 -14.21 -16.64
N LEU A 493 4.72 -14.74 -15.50
CA LEU A 493 5.18 -13.94 -14.35
C LEU A 493 6.65 -14.14 -13.98
N SER A 494 7.45 -14.93 -14.72
CA SER A 494 8.89 -15.11 -14.47
C SER A 494 9.79 -14.16 -15.28
N ASP A 495 11.06 -14.03 -14.85
CA ASP A 495 12.12 -13.33 -15.62
C ASP A 495 12.30 -13.93 -17.03
N ALA A 496 12.09 -15.24 -17.20
CA ALA A 496 12.23 -15.91 -18.49
C ALA A 496 11.04 -15.69 -19.43
N GLY A 497 9.82 -15.66 -18.89
CA GLY A 497 8.59 -15.52 -19.66
C GLY A 497 8.25 -14.09 -20.09
N GLU A 498 8.62 -13.09 -19.27
CA GLU A 498 8.42 -11.66 -19.57
C GLU A 498 9.02 -11.24 -20.93
N ALA A 499 10.10 -11.90 -21.37
CA ALA A 499 10.76 -11.61 -22.65
C ALA A 499 9.98 -12.09 -23.90
N VAL A 500 8.90 -12.86 -23.74
CA VAL A 500 8.22 -13.58 -24.84
C VAL A 500 6.72 -13.25 -24.93
N ILE A 501 6.10 -12.78 -23.84
CA ILE A 501 4.63 -12.71 -23.70
C ILE A 501 3.95 -11.44 -24.25
N THR A 502 4.69 -10.40 -24.64
CA THR A 502 4.12 -9.08 -25.00
C THR A 502 2.88 -9.11 -25.92
N PRO A 503 2.83 -9.90 -27.02
CA PRO A 503 1.63 -9.96 -27.87
C PRO A 503 0.37 -10.45 -27.13
N GLN A 504 0.53 -11.44 -26.25
CA GLN A 504 -0.58 -11.98 -25.45
C GLN A 504 -1.07 -10.96 -24.40
N LEU A 505 -0.19 -10.09 -23.88
CA LEU A 505 -0.59 -9.02 -22.97
C LEU A 505 -1.52 -8.00 -23.65
N GLU A 506 -1.27 -7.70 -24.93
CA GLU A 506 -2.09 -6.83 -25.75
C GLU A 506 -3.44 -7.48 -26.10
N GLU A 507 -3.41 -8.70 -26.65
CA GLU A 507 -4.61 -9.45 -27.03
C GLU A 507 -5.57 -9.69 -25.84
N CYS A 508 -5.02 -9.99 -24.66
CA CYS A 508 -5.80 -10.24 -23.45
C CYS A 508 -6.16 -8.97 -22.66
N GLY A 509 -5.72 -7.78 -23.08
CA GLY A 509 -5.97 -6.52 -22.38
C GLY A 509 -5.33 -6.42 -20.99
N TRP A 510 -4.22 -7.13 -20.77
CA TRP A 510 -3.49 -7.18 -19.50
C TRP A 510 -2.51 -6.01 -19.30
N LEU A 511 -2.40 -5.13 -20.30
CA LEU A 511 -1.61 -3.91 -20.18
C LEU A 511 -2.24 -2.88 -19.22
N SER A 512 -1.37 -2.14 -18.55
CA SER A 512 -1.73 -0.94 -17.79
C SER A 512 -2.29 0.16 -18.69
N SER A 513 -3.37 0.81 -18.26
CA SER A 513 -4.03 1.85 -19.07
C SER A 513 -3.35 3.23 -19.01
N TYR A 514 -2.61 3.53 -17.95
CA TYR A 514 -1.87 4.78 -17.73
C TYR A 514 -0.90 4.63 -16.56
N SER A 515 -0.06 5.65 -16.32
CA SER A 515 0.67 5.82 -15.06
C SER A 515 0.42 7.21 -14.48
N LEU A 516 -0.04 7.28 -13.23
CA LEU A 516 -0.11 8.51 -12.44
C LEU A 516 1.23 8.86 -11.77
N GLN A 517 2.31 8.14 -12.11
CA GLN A 517 3.67 8.40 -11.63
C GLN A 517 4.69 8.51 -12.80
N PRO A 518 4.37 9.18 -13.93
CA PRO A 518 5.11 9.02 -15.21
C PRO A 518 6.51 9.66 -15.23
N GLN A 519 6.89 10.39 -14.17
CA GLN A 519 8.09 11.23 -14.11
C GLN A 519 8.99 10.89 -12.90
N TRP A 520 8.77 9.74 -12.25
CA TRP A 520 9.83 9.10 -11.46
C TRP A 520 10.61 8.15 -12.36
N PRO A 521 11.92 8.34 -12.57
CA PRO A 521 12.73 7.28 -13.15
C PRO A 521 12.67 6.07 -12.22
N TRP A 522 12.41 4.90 -12.80
CA TRP A 522 12.57 3.62 -12.10
C TRP A 522 14.07 3.35 -11.84
N PRO A 523 14.44 2.74 -10.71
CA PRO A 523 13.57 2.26 -9.64
C PRO A 523 13.03 3.38 -8.75
N GLU A 524 11.92 3.11 -8.05
CA GLU A 524 11.73 3.71 -6.72
C GLU A 524 13.08 3.59 -6.00
N LYS A 525 13.80 4.71 -5.77
CA LYS A 525 15.24 4.74 -5.42
C LYS A 525 15.60 3.49 -4.62
N ALA A 526 16.32 2.54 -5.22
CA ALA A 526 16.17 1.15 -4.79
C ALA A 526 16.50 0.97 -3.30
N MET A 527 15.82 0.00 -2.68
CA MET A 527 16.40 -0.73 -1.55
C MET A 527 17.57 -1.59 -2.07
N HIS A 528 18.65 -0.91 -2.46
CA HIS A 528 20.00 -1.49 -2.38
C HIS A 528 20.39 -1.64 -0.92
#